data_AF-A0AAJ5D2V0-F1
#
_entry.id   AF-A0AAJ5D2V0-F1
#
_cell.length_a   1.000
_cell.length_b   1.000
_cell.length_c   1.000
_cell.angle_alpha   90.00
_cell.angle_beta   90.00
_cell.angle_gamma   90.00
#
_symmetry.space_group_name_H-M   'P 1'
#
loop_
_entity.id
_entity.type
_entity.pdbx_description
1 polymer ?
#
loop_
_entity_poly.entity_id
_entity_poly.type
_entity_poly.pdbx_seq_one_letter_code
_entity_poly.pdbx_strand_id
1 'polypeptide(L)'
;MSEDNQRFCGGNETIPPQILDQVPNVTIHGPPAVAFYNGKIYLAYAPEGDQFLGQIWTTNFDGTNWSQPFQLLFPSNTFNPALGVYQGVLYCAADNGDQAWHMTFDGAIWAPAKAIPNSPQISTNPSLAANSETLYVAYQKDQSNDVWYQTFDGINWSQPAPTPAEAAVQGASGAVGLAADPDGNVYLAYQSVDSNSIPTGQLWYTTLNGKNWSPPAQVPSVSIFAEPALTFYNGTLYCLHLRSSVNNAQNLSYLTFDGESWSGDTPLTESPMSLQSPAIAPVLANFANRGPGLYFFVTTTVFNVFYFYRAPS
;
A
#
# COMPACT_ATOMS: atom_id res chain seq x y z
N MET A 1 -19.08 57.70 13.98
CA MET A 1 -18.15 56.55 13.95
C MET A 1 -17.98 56.10 15.38
N SER A 2 -18.78 55.13 15.79
CA SER A 2 -18.79 54.55 17.13
C SER A 2 -18.31 53.11 17.03
N GLU A 3 -17.45 52.72 17.96
CA GLU A 3 -17.07 51.33 18.24
C GLU A 3 -18.31 50.50 18.60
N ASP A 4 -18.32 49.22 18.20
CA ASP A 4 -18.84 48.18 19.07
C ASP A 4 -18.17 46.84 18.81
N ASN A 5 -18.01 46.13 19.92
CA ASN A 5 -17.06 45.06 20.17
C ASN A 5 -17.80 43.71 20.27
N GLN A 6 -17.08 42.62 20.04
CA GLN A 6 -17.33 41.25 20.53
C GLN A 6 -18.26 40.25 19.81
N ARG A 7 -17.60 39.15 19.40
CA ARG A 7 -17.88 37.71 19.66
C ARG A 7 -19.21 37.10 19.17
N PHE A 8 -19.07 36.18 18.22
CA PHE A 8 -19.70 34.86 18.31
C PHE A 8 -18.68 33.77 17.96
N CYS A 9 -18.45 32.88 18.93
CA CYS A 9 -17.83 31.58 18.75
C CYS A 9 -18.88 30.59 18.19
N GLY A 10 -18.42 29.53 17.52
CA GLY A 10 -19.17 28.28 17.37
C GLY A 10 -19.91 28.13 16.04
N GLY A 11 -19.17 28.05 14.95
CA GLY A 11 -19.65 27.41 13.73
C GLY A 11 -18.90 26.11 13.56
N ASN A 12 -19.59 24.98 13.58
CA ASN A 12 -19.07 23.68 13.12
C ASN A 12 -18.40 23.91 11.75
N GLU A 13 -17.07 23.89 11.70
CA GLU A 13 -16.36 23.69 10.45
C GLU A 13 -16.71 22.28 9.99
N THR A 14 -17.77 22.19 9.20
CA THR A 14 -18.02 21.05 8.34
C THR A 14 -16.77 20.90 7.48
N ILE A 15 -15.96 19.89 7.80
CA ILE A 15 -14.80 19.50 7.01
C ILE A 15 -15.28 19.42 5.54
N PRO A 16 -14.70 20.22 4.63
CA PRO A 16 -15.16 20.24 3.25
C PRO A 16 -15.08 18.84 2.62
N PRO A 17 -15.90 18.54 1.60
CA PRO A 17 -15.84 17.26 0.88
C PRO A 17 -14.41 16.96 0.44
N GLN A 18 -14.05 15.67 0.45
CA GLN A 18 -12.72 15.13 0.20
C GLN A 18 -11.96 15.94 -0.86
N ILE A 19 -11.02 16.79 -0.41
CA ILE A 19 -10.15 17.51 -1.34
C ILE A 19 -9.11 16.51 -1.81
N LEU A 20 -9.14 16.21 -3.11
CA LEU A 20 -8.13 15.42 -3.77
C LEU A 20 -6.89 16.30 -3.99
N ASP A 21 -5.84 16.05 -3.23
CA ASP A 21 -4.59 16.80 -3.27
C ASP A 21 -3.58 16.08 -4.18
N GLN A 22 -2.89 16.82 -5.05
CA GLN A 22 -1.84 16.24 -5.89
C GLN A 22 -0.51 16.17 -5.12
N VAL A 23 0.25 15.10 -5.29
CA VAL A 23 1.66 15.05 -4.87
C VAL A 23 2.48 15.90 -5.85
N PRO A 24 3.10 17.00 -5.42
CA PRO A 24 3.74 17.94 -6.34
C PRO A 24 5.01 17.35 -6.96
N ASN A 25 5.19 17.56 -8.27
CA ASN A 25 6.36 17.13 -9.04
C ASN A 25 6.63 15.61 -9.00
N VAL A 26 5.57 14.81 -8.86
CA VAL A 26 5.65 13.34 -8.85
C VAL A 26 4.77 12.78 -9.96
N THR A 27 5.42 12.23 -10.99
CA THR A 27 4.80 11.35 -11.99
C THR A 27 5.43 9.97 -11.89
N ILE A 28 4.61 8.92 -11.93
CA ILE A 28 5.06 7.56 -11.59
C ILE A 28 4.62 6.52 -12.63
N HIS A 29 5.48 5.52 -12.81
CA HIS A 29 5.21 4.36 -13.64
C HIS A 29 5.21 3.09 -12.78
N GLY A 30 4.01 2.59 -12.46
CA GLY A 30 3.81 1.47 -11.55
C GLY A 30 3.24 1.89 -10.19
N PRO A 31 2.80 0.93 -9.38
CA PRO A 31 2.09 1.22 -8.14
C PRO A 31 3.00 1.87 -7.08
N PRO A 32 2.51 2.90 -6.37
CA PRO A 32 3.24 3.52 -5.27
C PRO A 32 3.13 2.71 -3.98
N ALA A 33 4.04 2.95 -3.05
CA ALA A 33 3.93 2.46 -1.68
C ALA A 33 3.93 3.61 -0.68
N VAL A 34 3.14 3.49 0.38
CA VAL A 34 3.04 4.52 1.43
C VAL A 34 3.12 3.93 2.84
N ALA A 35 3.73 4.68 3.75
CA ALA A 35 3.72 4.35 5.17
C ALA A 35 3.76 5.63 6.02
N PHE A 36 3.06 5.61 7.17
CA PHE A 36 3.19 6.67 8.16
C PHE A 36 4.34 6.36 9.11
N TYR A 37 5.34 7.24 9.16
CA TYR A 37 6.54 7.06 9.95
C TYR A 37 6.98 8.38 10.57
N ASN A 38 7.23 8.37 11.89
CA ASN A 38 7.77 9.50 12.65
C ASN A 38 7.08 10.85 12.34
N GLY A 39 5.74 10.86 12.35
CA GLY A 39 4.94 12.06 12.13
C GLY A 39 4.81 12.50 10.67
N LYS A 40 5.16 11.65 9.71
CA LYS A 40 5.11 11.96 8.27
C LYS A 40 4.57 10.80 7.47
N ILE A 41 3.94 11.09 6.33
CA ILE A 41 3.62 10.05 5.33
C ILE A 41 4.78 9.99 4.33
N TYR A 42 5.40 8.82 4.20
CA TYR A 42 6.40 8.56 3.17
C TYR A 42 5.72 7.90 1.97
N LEU A 43 6.12 8.34 0.79
CA LEU A 43 5.76 7.78 -0.50
C LEU A 43 7.03 7.27 -1.16
N ALA A 44 7.04 6.01 -1.59
CA ALA A 44 8.08 5.43 -2.45
C ALA A 44 7.46 5.04 -3.80
N TYR A 45 8.18 5.31 -4.88
CA TYR A 45 7.65 5.13 -6.23
C TYR A 45 8.77 4.97 -7.27
N ALA A 46 8.42 4.38 -8.42
CA ALA A 46 9.24 4.42 -9.62
C ALA A 46 8.82 5.63 -10.49
N PRO A 47 9.70 6.61 -10.76
CA PRO A 47 9.32 7.77 -11.57
C PRO A 47 9.01 7.41 -13.02
N GLU A 48 8.18 8.22 -13.66
CA GLU A 48 7.87 8.12 -15.08
C GLU A 48 8.99 8.74 -15.96
N GLY A 49 9.41 8.02 -17.00
CA GLY A 49 10.40 8.45 -18.00
C GLY A 49 11.60 7.50 -18.14
N ASP A 50 12.08 7.29 -19.36
CA ASP A 50 13.13 6.33 -19.70
C ASP A 50 14.44 6.55 -18.90
N GLN A 51 14.76 7.81 -18.59
CA GLN A 51 15.93 8.17 -17.78
C GLN A 51 15.85 7.70 -16.32
N PHE A 52 14.67 7.31 -15.85
CA PHE A 52 14.42 6.84 -14.48
C PHE A 52 14.15 5.34 -14.42
N LEU A 53 14.30 4.61 -15.53
CA LEU A 53 14.09 3.17 -15.57
C LEU A 53 14.98 2.47 -14.51
N GLY A 54 14.36 1.63 -13.68
CA GLY A 54 15.06 0.90 -12.63
C GLY A 54 15.42 1.74 -11.40
N GLN A 55 14.81 2.91 -11.21
CA GLN A 55 15.05 3.76 -10.04
C GLN A 55 13.83 3.80 -9.12
N ILE A 56 14.08 3.75 -7.82
CA ILE A 56 13.09 4.06 -6.79
C ILE A 56 13.42 5.42 -6.20
N TRP A 57 12.39 6.25 -6.06
CA TRP A 57 12.46 7.57 -5.45
C TRP A 57 11.51 7.64 -4.26
N THR A 58 11.80 8.57 -3.35
CA THR A 58 10.94 8.82 -2.21
C THR A 58 10.74 10.30 -1.94
N THR A 59 9.58 10.64 -1.41
CA THR A 59 9.23 11.94 -0.84
C THR A 59 8.36 11.74 0.39
N ASN A 60 8.30 12.73 1.29
CA ASN A 60 7.46 12.68 2.48
C ASN A 60 6.60 13.95 2.64
N PHE A 61 5.42 13.75 3.21
CA PHE A 61 4.49 14.79 3.60
C PHE A 61 4.53 14.98 5.12
N ASP A 62 4.82 16.20 5.57
CA ASP A 62 4.90 16.55 7.00
C ASP A 62 3.56 17.03 7.61
N GLY A 63 2.48 16.94 6.82
CA GLY A 63 1.16 17.44 7.18
C GLY A 63 0.86 18.83 6.63
N THR A 64 1.87 19.53 6.09
CA THR A 64 1.71 20.82 5.42
C THR A 64 2.37 20.84 4.05
N ASN A 65 3.59 20.31 3.93
CA ASN A 65 4.39 20.35 2.72
C ASN A 65 4.93 18.97 2.35
N TRP A 66 5.11 18.77 1.05
CA TRP A 66 5.89 17.66 0.51
C TRP A 66 7.37 18.06 0.43
N SER A 67 8.25 17.15 0.82
CA SER A 67 9.69 17.31 0.62
C SER A 67 10.06 17.24 -0.87
N GLN A 68 11.27 17.72 -1.22
CA GLN A 68 11.82 17.44 -2.54
C GLN A 68 12.07 15.92 -2.69
N PRO A 69 11.67 15.32 -3.83
CA PRO A 69 11.99 13.94 -4.10
C PRO A 69 13.50 13.66 -4.14
N PHE A 70 13.90 12.48 -3.68
CA PHE A 70 15.27 12.00 -3.87
C PHE A 70 15.28 10.48 -4.14
N GLN A 71 16.36 10.03 -4.77
CA GLN A 71 16.53 8.64 -5.19
C GLN A 71 17.00 7.74 -4.04
N LEU A 72 16.39 6.56 -3.92
CA LEU A 72 16.89 5.44 -3.12
C LEU A 72 17.86 4.60 -3.97
N LEU A 73 19.09 4.44 -3.48
CA LEU A 73 20.18 3.83 -4.24
C LEU A 73 20.22 2.31 -4.03
N PHE A 74 19.49 1.58 -4.86
CA PHE A 74 19.63 0.14 -5.04
C PHE A 74 20.75 -0.18 -6.06
N PRO A 75 21.38 -1.36 -5.98
CA PRO A 75 22.57 -1.65 -6.80
C PRO A 75 22.26 -2.08 -8.24
N SER A 76 21.02 -2.40 -8.59
CA SER A 76 20.58 -2.77 -9.93
C SER A 76 19.29 -2.04 -10.31
N ASN A 77 18.78 -2.31 -11.51
CA ASN A 77 17.45 -1.85 -11.91
C ASN A 77 16.42 -2.38 -10.92
N THR A 78 15.74 -1.44 -10.27
CA THR A 78 14.82 -1.71 -9.18
C THR A 78 13.44 -1.17 -9.50
N PHE A 79 12.43 -1.96 -9.21
CA PHE A 79 11.03 -1.66 -9.47
C PHE A 79 10.17 -1.96 -8.24
N ASN A 80 8.93 -1.49 -8.29
CA ASN A 80 7.86 -2.02 -7.43
C ASN A 80 8.15 -1.87 -5.92
N PRO A 81 8.20 -0.65 -5.37
CA PRO A 81 8.53 -0.46 -3.96
C PRO A 81 7.39 -0.91 -3.05
N ALA A 82 7.74 -1.26 -1.81
CA ALA A 82 6.84 -1.53 -0.70
C ALA A 82 7.38 -0.84 0.55
N LEU A 83 6.50 -0.22 1.34
CA LEU A 83 6.88 0.45 2.59
C LEU A 83 6.20 -0.22 3.79
N GLY A 84 6.93 -0.36 4.88
CA GLY A 84 6.41 -0.88 6.15
C GLY A 84 7.24 -0.37 7.32
N VAL A 85 6.63 -0.23 8.50
CA VAL A 85 7.32 0.20 9.71
C VAL A 85 7.44 -0.96 10.67
N TYR A 86 8.65 -1.27 11.11
CA TYR A 86 8.92 -2.34 12.07
C TYR A 86 9.91 -1.84 13.13
N GLN A 87 9.55 -2.01 14.40
CA GLN A 87 10.35 -1.58 15.56
C GLN A 87 10.92 -0.15 15.46
N GLY A 88 10.11 0.80 14.97
CA GLY A 88 10.52 2.21 14.87
C GLY A 88 11.49 2.52 13.71
N VAL A 89 11.63 1.59 12.77
CA VAL A 89 12.41 1.76 11.54
C VAL A 89 11.47 1.65 10.34
N LEU A 90 11.63 2.54 9.36
CA LEU A 90 10.93 2.45 8.08
C LEU A 90 11.72 1.55 7.13
N TYR A 91 11.06 0.55 6.58
CA TYR A 91 11.60 -0.37 5.59
C TYR A 91 11.07 -0.01 4.22
N CYS A 92 11.95 -0.05 3.21
CA CYS A 92 11.57 -0.06 1.80
C CYS A 92 12.05 -1.37 1.19
N ALA A 93 11.14 -2.24 0.76
CA ALA A 93 11.47 -3.41 -0.04
C ALA A 93 11.19 -3.14 -1.52
N ALA A 94 11.90 -3.81 -2.41
CA ALA A 94 11.72 -3.69 -3.85
C ALA A 94 12.27 -4.92 -4.58
N ASP A 95 11.82 -5.14 -5.82
CA ASP A 95 12.46 -6.06 -6.76
C ASP A 95 13.69 -5.38 -7.38
N ASN A 96 14.86 -5.99 -7.25
CA ASN A 96 16.14 -5.49 -7.75
C ASN A 96 16.69 -6.39 -8.89
N GLY A 97 15.83 -6.72 -9.85
CA GLY A 97 16.18 -7.53 -11.01
C GLY A 97 16.26 -9.02 -10.66
N ASP A 98 15.12 -9.57 -10.24
CA ASP A 98 14.88 -10.96 -9.87
C ASP A 98 15.22 -11.33 -8.42
N GLN A 99 15.42 -10.36 -7.53
CA GLN A 99 15.59 -10.65 -6.11
C GLN A 99 14.94 -9.55 -5.27
N ALA A 100 14.32 -9.94 -4.17
CA ALA A 100 13.82 -8.96 -3.19
C ALA A 100 14.99 -8.34 -2.42
N TRP A 101 15.03 -7.01 -2.38
CA TRP A 101 16.00 -6.23 -1.62
C TRP A 101 15.28 -5.30 -0.66
N HIS A 102 15.98 -4.85 0.38
CA HIS A 102 15.44 -3.88 1.31
C HIS A 102 16.45 -2.80 1.71
N MET A 103 15.93 -1.61 2.00
CA MET A 103 16.62 -0.53 2.68
C MET A 103 15.90 -0.20 4.00
N THR A 104 16.62 0.44 4.92
CA THR A 104 16.06 0.86 6.23
C THR A 104 16.34 2.33 6.48
N PHE A 105 15.41 3.01 7.12
CA PHE A 105 15.49 4.42 7.48
C PHE A 105 15.18 4.61 8.96
N ASP A 106 16.11 5.25 9.67
CA ASP A 106 16.08 5.46 11.12
C ASP A 106 15.47 6.81 11.55
N GLY A 107 14.94 7.59 10.59
CA GLY A 107 14.47 8.95 10.80
C GLY A 107 15.45 10.03 10.34
N ALA A 108 16.69 9.67 10.03
CA ALA A 108 17.70 10.58 9.53
C ALA A 108 18.32 10.10 8.21
N ILE A 109 18.74 8.83 8.12
CA ILE A 109 19.53 8.32 7.00
C ILE A 109 18.98 6.97 6.52
N TRP A 110 18.95 6.79 5.19
CA TRP A 110 18.71 5.49 4.58
C TRP A 110 20.00 4.67 4.58
N ALA A 111 19.98 3.52 5.24
CA ALA A 111 21.09 2.57 5.20
C ALA A 111 21.22 1.95 3.79
N PRO A 112 22.43 1.50 3.39
CA PRO A 112 22.64 0.83 2.11
C PRO A 112 21.71 -0.37 1.90
N ALA A 113 21.28 -0.59 0.66
CA ALA A 113 20.41 -1.69 0.29
C ALA A 113 21.06 -3.06 0.56
N LYS A 114 20.24 -4.03 0.98
CA LYS A 114 20.64 -5.41 1.27
C LYS A 114 19.68 -6.37 0.58
N ALA A 115 20.23 -7.45 0.02
CA ALA A 115 19.42 -8.55 -0.47
C ALA A 115 18.66 -9.21 0.68
N ILE A 116 17.40 -9.59 0.43
CA ILE A 116 16.69 -10.53 1.30
C ILE A 116 17.25 -11.93 0.98
N PRO A 117 17.92 -12.59 1.95
CA PRO A 117 18.60 -13.85 1.69
C PRO A 117 17.67 -14.91 1.12
N ASN A 118 18.10 -15.60 0.06
CA ASN A 118 17.36 -16.71 -0.56
C ASN A 118 15.94 -16.39 -1.06
N SER A 119 15.53 -15.10 -1.18
CA SER A 119 14.25 -14.80 -1.82
C SER A 119 14.20 -15.43 -3.22
N PRO A 120 13.07 -16.01 -3.65
CA PRO A 120 12.94 -16.51 -5.00
C PRO A 120 13.09 -15.37 -6.02
N GLN A 121 13.19 -15.75 -7.29
CA GLN A 121 12.99 -14.80 -8.39
C GLN A 121 11.57 -14.24 -8.30
N ILE A 122 11.44 -12.93 -8.38
CA ILE A 122 10.18 -12.20 -8.32
C ILE A 122 10.12 -11.26 -9.51
N SER A 123 8.92 -11.00 -10.02
CA SER A 123 8.70 -10.03 -11.11
C SER A 123 7.54 -9.08 -10.81
N THR A 124 7.17 -8.99 -9.54
CA THR A 124 6.05 -8.18 -9.04
C THR A 124 6.39 -7.48 -7.74
N ASN A 125 5.48 -6.59 -7.29
CA ASN A 125 5.63 -5.89 -6.03
C ASN A 125 5.76 -6.87 -4.85
N PRO A 126 6.84 -6.75 -4.05
CA PRO A 126 6.77 -7.23 -2.68
C PRO A 126 5.72 -6.44 -1.92
N SER A 127 5.27 -7.00 -0.81
CA SER A 127 4.35 -6.37 0.12
C SER A 127 4.89 -6.51 1.53
N LEU A 128 4.81 -5.45 2.33
CA LEU A 128 5.34 -5.43 3.69
C LEU A 128 4.23 -5.23 4.71
N ALA A 129 4.29 -6.00 5.79
CA ALA A 129 3.46 -5.80 6.97
C ALA A 129 4.27 -6.16 8.20
N ALA A 130 3.98 -5.54 9.35
CA ALA A 130 4.70 -5.84 10.57
C ALA A 130 3.77 -5.85 11.77
N ASN A 131 4.04 -6.76 12.71
CA ASN A 131 3.52 -6.70 14.07
C ASN A 131 4.66 -6.29 15.02
N SER A 132 4.45 -6.42 16.33
CA SER A 132 5.44 -6.06 17.35
C SER A 132 6.72 -6.89 17.31
N GLU A 133 6.67 -8.11 16.77
CA GLU A 133 7.75 -9.11 16.85
C GLU A 133 8.32 -9.51 15.50
N THR A 134 7.63 -9.23 14.40
CA THR A 134 7.99 -9.73 13.08
C THR A 134 7.61 -8.77 11.97
N LEU A 135 8.54 -8.53 11.06
CA LEU A 135 8.29 -7.99 9.74
C LEU A 135 8.06 -9.14 8.75
N TYR A 136 7.01 -9.04 7.95
CA TYR A 136 6.64 -9.98 6.91
C TYR A 136 6.88 -9.34 5.55
N VAL A 137 7.44 -10.11 4.64
CA VAL A 137 7.47 -9.79 3.21
C VAL A 137 6.76 -10.90 2.45
N ALA A 138 5.84 -10.54 1.55
CA ALA A 138 5.22 -11.46 0.62
C ALA A 138 5.45 -10.98 -0.81
N TYR A 139 5.56 -11.91 -1.75
CA TYR A 139 5.80 -11.62 -3.16
C TYR A 139 5.30 -12.78 -4.03
N GLN A 140 4.94 -12.48 -5.27
CA GLN A 140 4.66 -13.50 -6.27
C GLN A 140 5.98 -13.97 -6.89
N LYS A 141 6.10 -15.28 -7.09
CA LYS A 141 7.27 -15.86 -7.75
C LYS A 141 7.22 -15.56 -9.25
N ASP A 142 8.38 -15.29 -9.85
CA ASP A 142 8.47 -15.01 -11.28
C ASP A 142 7.86 -16.14 -12.13
N GLN A 143 7.11 -15.74 -13.16
CA GLN A 143 6.42 -16.61 -14.11
C GLN A 143 5.52 -17.69 -13.45
N SER A 144 5.03 -17.45 -12.24
CA SER A 144 4.13 -18.35 -11.52
C SER A 144 3.01 -17.60 -10.81
N ASN A 145 1.86 -18.26 -10.62
CA ASN A 145 0.81 -17.75 -9.77
C ASN A 145 1.17 -17.87 -8.27
N ASP A 146 2.22 -18.62 -7.92
CA ASP A 146 2.58 -18.92 -6.54
C ASP A 146 2.98 -17.66 -5.76
N VAL A 147 2.37 -17.46 -4.60
CA VAL A 147 2.78 -16.43 -3.65
C VAL A 147 3.58 -17.05 -2.50
N TRP A 148 4.73 -16.44 -2.21
CA TRP A 148 5.65 -16.86 -1.16
C TRP A 148 5.86 -15.73 -0.16
N TYR A 149 6.32 -16.08 1.04
CA TYR A 149 6.61 -15.11 2.08
C TYR A 149 7.89 -15.47 2.85
N GLN A 150 8.45 -14.45 3.52
CA GLN A 150 9.52 -14.57 4.50
C GLN A 150 9.22 -13.69 5.71
N THR A 151 9.81 -14.04 6.85
CA THR A 151 9.73 -13.26 8.09
C THR A 151 11.10 -12.72 8.48
N PHE A 152 11.11 -11.61 9.21
CA PHE A 152 12.31 -10.99 9.77
C PHE A 152 12.08 -10.66 11.24
N ASP A 153 12.94 -11.19 12.11
CA ASP A 153 12.84 -11.04 13.57
C ASP A 153 13.56 -9.79 14.12
N GLY A 154 14.15 -8.97 13.24
CA GLY A 154 15.03 -7.86 13.62
C GLY A 154 16.52 -8.14 13.40
N ILE A 155 16.88 -9.42 13.22
CA ILE A 155 18.26 -9.89 13.06
C ILE A 155 18.39 -10.78 11.83
N ASN A 156 17.51 -11.77 11.67
CA ASN A 156 17.57 -12.82 10.66
C ASN A 156 16.29 -12.88 9.83
N TRP A 157 16.48 -13.15 8.54
CA TRP A 157 15.40 -13.55 7.64
C TRP A 157 15.16 -15.06 7.74
N SER A 158 13.91 -15.49 7.71
CA SER A 158 13.54 -16.90 7.57
C SER A 158 13.95 -17.44 6.20
N GLN A 159 13.87 -18.76 6.01
CA GLN A 159 13.83 -19.31 4.66
C GLN A 159 12.49 -18.93 3.98
N PRO A 160 12.47 -18.80 2.65
CA PRO A 160 11.23 -18.55 1.92
C PRO A 160 10.29 -19.74 2.04
N ALA A 161 9.00 -19.46 2.28
CA ALA A 161 7.96 -20.46 2.41
C ALA A 161 6.76 -20.12 1.49
N PRO A 162 6.06 -21.13 0.95
CA PRO A 162 4.87 -20.91 0.15
C PRO A 162 3.69 -20.46 1.02
N THR A 163 2.77 -19.73 0.41
CA THR A 163 1.42 -19.49 0.93
C THR A 163 0.40 -20.32 0.14
N PRO A 164 -0.85 -20.46 0.62
CA PRO A 164 -1.93 -21.04 -0.18
C PRO A 164 -2.45 -20.14 -1.31
N ALA A 165 -1.96 -18.91 -1.42
CA ALA A 165 -2.46 -17.94 -2.39
C ALA A 165 -1.89 -18.19 -3.80
N GLU A 166 -2.79 -18.10 -4.79
CA GLU A 166 -2.49 -18.16 -6.21
C GLU A 166 -2.92 -16.85 -6.87
N ALA A 167 -1.98 -15.91 -7.01
CA ALA A 167 -2.24 -14.58 -7.56
C ALA A 167 -2.15 -14.59 -9.09
N ALA A 168 -2.94 -13.75 -9.76
CA ALA A 168 -2.88 -13.57 -11.22
C ALA A 168 -1.53 -12.98 -11.69
N VAL A 169 -1.00 -13.47 -12.83
CA VAL A 169 0.36 -13.17 -13.33
C VAL A 169 0.42 -12.08 -14.43
N GLN A 170 -0.69 -11.64 -15.04
CA GLN A 170 -0.63 -10.80 -16.24
C GLN A 170 -1.29 -9.41 -16.15
N GLY A 171 -0.52 -8.41 -16.59
CA GLY A 171 -0.97 -7.05 -16.91
C GLY A 171 -0.81 -6.08 -15.74
N ALA A 172 0.36 -5.41 -15.69
CA ALA A 172 0.69 -4.28 -14.81
C ALA A 172 0.47 -4.40 -13.29
N SER A 173 -0.10 -5.48 -12.75
CA SER A 173 -0.64 -5.44 -11.37
C SER A 173 -0.95 -6.80 -10.72
N GLY A 174 -0.06 -7.79 -10.85
CA GLY A 174 0.00 -8.90 -9.90
C GLY A 174 0.96 -8.55 -8.77
N ALA A 175 0.63 -8.88 -7.52
CA ALA A 175 1.50 -8.90 -6.34
C ALA A 175 0.61 -9.41 -5.20
N VAL A 176 0.57 -8.78 -4.01
CA VAL A 176 -0.37 -9.15 -2.94
C VAL A 176 -0.47 -8.00 -1.96
N GLY A 177 -1.68 -7.68 -1.47
CA GLY A 177 -1.81 -6.82 -0.31
C GLY A 177 -1.47 -7.58 0.96
N LEU A 178 -0.68 -6.98 1.86
CA LEU A 178 -0.32 -7.57 3.15
C LEU A 178 -0.61 -6.60 4.29
N ALA A 179 -1.23 -7.09 5.37
CA ALA A 179 -1.39 -6.34 6.61
C ALA A 179 -1.27 -7.28 7.80
N ALA A 180 -0.72 -6.79 8.91
CA ALA A 180 -0.60 -7.54 10.16
C ALA A 180 -1.36 -6.78 11.24
N ASP A 181 -2.15 -7.51 12.02
CA ASP A 181 -2.81 -6.94 13.19
C ASP A 181 -1.85 -6.90 14.40
N PRO A 182 -2.20 -6.15 15.46
CA PRO A 182 -1.40 -6.11 16.69
C PRO A 182 -1.30 -7.45 17.43
N ASP A 183 -2.23 -8.38 17.20
CA ASP A 183 -2.28 -9.70 17.84
C ASP A 183 -1.41 -10.75 17.13
N GLY A 184 -0.82 -10.38 15.98
CA GLY A 184 0.12 -11.18 15.22
C GLY A 184 -0.51 -11.97 14.07
N ASN A 185 -1.79 -11.76 13.75
CA ASN A 185 -2.39 -12.33 12.55
C ASN A 185 -1.98 -11.52 11.32
N VAL A 186 -1.69 -12.22 10.23
CA VAL A 186 -1.33 -11.60 8.95
C VAL A 186 -2.39 -11.93 7.92
N TYR A 187 -2.81 -10.92 7.18
CA TYR A 187 -3.81 -10.98 6.14
C TYR A 187 -3.13 -10.72 4.81
N LEU A 188 -3.32 -11.64 3.87
CA LEU A 188 -2.80 -11.57 2.51
C LEU A 188 -3.98 -11.58 1.55
N ALA A 189 -4.14 -10.52 0.76
CA ALA A 189 -5.20 -10.36 -0.21
C ALA A 189 -4.65 -10.25 -1.63
N TYR A 190 -5.38 -10.78 -2.60
CA TYR A 190 -4.89 -10.90 -3.97
C TYR A 190 -6.04 -11.02 -4.98
N GLN A 191 -5.71 -10.78 -6.24
CA GLN A 191 -6.59 -11.00 -7.38
C GLN A 191 -6.51 -12.46 -7.84
N SER A 192 -7.65 -13.14 -7.96
CA SER A 192 -7.70 -14.53 -8.43
C SER A 192 -7.39 -14.71 -9.90
N VAL A 193 -6.95 -15.94 -10.23
CA VAL A 193 -6.61 -16.41 -11.59
C VAL A 193 -7.85 -16.90 -12.36
N ASP A 194 -8.95 -17.22 -11.66
CA ASP A 194 -10.07 -18.05 -12.16
C ASP A 194 -11.15 -17.31 -12.97
N SER A 195 -11.01 -16.00 -13.17
CA SER A 195 -11.92 -15.25 -14.03
C SER A 195 -11.54 -15.45 -15.50
N ASN A 196 -12.49 -15.97 -16.29
CA ASN A 196 -12.41 -16.03 -17.76
C ASN A 196 -12.34 -14.64 -18.44
N SER A 197 -11.98 -13.57 -17.71
CA SER A 197 -12.05 -12.18 -18.12
C SER A 197 -10.81 -11.44 -17.61
N ILE A 198 -9.63 -11.79 -18.12
CA ILE A 198 -8.41 -10.98 -17.95
C ILE A 198 -8.66 -9.57 -18.52
N PRO A 199 -8.23 -8.47 -17.86
CA PRO A 199 -7.37 -8.37 -16.67
C PRO A 199 -8.13 -8.28 -15.33
N THR A 200 -9.36 -8.76 -15.27
CA THR A 200 -10.26 -8.60 -14.11
C THR A 200 -10.35 -9.89 -13.33
N GLY A 201 -10.38 -9.85 -12.00
CA GLY A 201 -10.44 -11.04 -11.14
C GLY A 201 -11.24 -10.79 -9.86
N GLN A 202 -11.50 -11.82 -9.07
CA GLN A 202 -12.17 -11.65 -7.79
C GLN A 202 -11.13 -11.33 -6.70
N LEU A 203 -11.53 -10.57 -5.69
CA LEU A 203 -10.72 -10.38 -4.49
C LEU A 203 -10.77 -11.66 -3.65
N TRP A 204 -9.59 -12.21 -3.35
CA TRP A 204 -9.42 -13.36 -2.45
C TRP A 204 -8.47 -13.00 -1.32
N TYR A 205 -8.54 -13.76 -0.24
CA TYR A 205 -7.64 -13.60 0.90
C TYR A 205 -7.33 -14.92 1.59
N THR A 206 -6.20 -14.94 2.30
CA THR A 206 -5.82 -15.97 3.26
C THR A 206 -5.21 -15.31 4.50
N THR A 207 -5.27 -15.99 5.63
CA THR A 207 -4.82 -15.47 6.94
C THR A 207 -3.79 -16.39 7.56
N LEU A 208 -2.77 -15.83 8.18
CA LEU A 208 -1.75 -16.56 8.95
C LEU A 208 -1.95 -16.27 10.43
N ASN A 209 -2.24 -17.31 11.22
CA ASN A 209 -2.45 -17.21 12.67
C ASN A 209 -1.17 -17.55 13.47
N GLY A 210 -0.05 -16.93 13.10
CA GLY A 210 1.27 -17.19 13.69
C GLY A 210 1.92 -18.52 13.29
N LYS A 211 1.16 -19.51 12.81
CA LYS A 211 1.72 -20.81 12.41
C LYS A 211 1.20 -21.36 11.09
N ASN A 212 -0.11 -21.29 10.85
CA ASN A 212 -0.72 -21.90 9.67
C ASN A 212 -1.50 -20.87 8.87
N TRP A 213 -1.41 -20.97 7.56
CA TRP A 213 -2.30 -20.25 6.66
C TRP A 213 -3.67 -20.92 6.61
N SER A 214 -4.73 -20.12 6.60
CA SER A 214 -6.08 -20.59 6.31
C SER A 214 -6.19 -20.99 4.83
N PRO A 215 -7.15 -21.87 4.46
CA PRO A 215 -7.52 -22.02 3.06
C PRO A 215 -7.89 -20.65 2.46
N PRO A 216 -7.59 -20.42 1.16
CA PRO A 216 -8.05 -19.22 0.48
C PRO A 216 -9.58 -19.08 0.52
N ALA A 217 -10.05 -17.84 0.70
CA ALA A 217 -11.46 -17.50 0.70
C ALA A 217 -11.71 -16.33 -0.25
N GLN A 218 -12.78 -16.41 -1.04
CA GLN A 218 -13.24 -15.32 -1.89
C GLN A 218 -13.96 -14.26 -1.04
N VAL A 219 -13.69 -12.99 -1.31
CA VAL A 219 -14.54 -11.89 -0.84
C VAL A 219 -15.79 -11.81 -1.74
N PRO A 220 -17.00 -12.00 -1.20
CA PRO A 220 -18.21 -12.10 -2.02
C PRO A 220 -18.46 -10.86 -2.88
N SER A 221 -18.69 -11.06 -4.17
CA SER A 221 -19.13 -10.03 -5.13
C SER A 221 -18.18 -8.83 -5.31
N VAL A 222 -16.87 -9.01 -5.07
CA VAL A 222 -15.86 -7.96 -5.27
C VAL A 222 -14.93 -8.34 -6.41
N SER A 223 -15.20 -7.75 -7.58
CA SER A 223 -14.30 -7.83 -8.74
C SER A 223 -13.30 -6.69 -8.70
N ILE A 224 -12.01 -7.03 -8.70
CA ILE A 224 -10.92 -6.08 -8.65
C ILE A 224 -10.13 -6.07 -9.95
N PHE A 225 -9.49 -4.94 -10.17
CA PHE A 225 -8.41 -4.74 -11.11
C PHE A 225 -7.19 -4.36 -10.28
N ALA A 226 -6.04 -4.98 -10.55
CA ALA A 226 -4.79 -4.72 -9.84
C ALA A 226 -4.70 -5.25 -8.40
N GLU A 227 -3.50 -5.11 -7.83
CA GLU A 227 -3.17 -5.51 -6.45
C GLU A 227 -3.99 -4.67 -5.45
N PRO A 228 -4.60 -5.31 -4.43
CA PRO A 228 -5.23 -4.59 -3.34
C PRO A 228 -4.19 -4.07 -2.33
N ALA A 229 -4.42 -2.90 -1.74
CA ALA A 229 -3.62 -2.40 -0.62
C ALA A 229 -4.36 -2.63 0.70
N LEU A 230 -3.66 -3.23 1.66
CA LEU A 230 -4.23 -3.56 2.98
C LEU A 230 -3.63 -2.68 4.07
N THR A 231 -4.44 -2.33 5.07
CA THR A 231 -3.92 -1.79 6.32
C THR A 231 -4.89 -1.97 7.49
N PHE A 232 -4.35 -2.05 8.71
CA PHE A 232 -5.16 -1.99 9.91
C PHE A 232 -5.33 -0.56 10.39
N TYR A 233 -6.57 -0.23 10.74
CA TYR A 233 -6.88 0.98 11.47
C TYR A 233 -7.88 0.66 12.58
N ASN A 234 -7.48 0.94 13.83
CA ASN A 234 -8.30 0.76 15.02
C ASN A 234 -8.96 -0.64 15.14
N GLY A 235 -8.19 -1.69 14.83
CA GLY A 235 -8.66 -3.09 14.90
C GLY A 235 -9.46 -3.57 13.69
N THR A 236 -9.74 -2.69 12.72
CA THR A 236 -10.42 -3.05 11.47
C THR A 236 -9.42 -3.14 10.33
N LEU A 237 -9.48 -4.22 9.56
CA LEU A 237 -8.71 -4.35 8.33
C LEU A 237 -9.42 -3.59 7.20
N TYR A 238 -8.70 -2.69 6.55
CA TYR A 238 -9.15 -2.01 5.34
C TYR A 238 -8.48 -2.64 4.13
N CYS A 239 -9.28 -2.93 3.09
CA CYS A 239 -8.80 -3.32 1.78
C CYS A 239 -9.19 -2.26 0.77
N LEU A 240 -8.20 -1.59 0.20
CA LEU A 240 -8.32 -0.59 -0.85
C LEU A 240 -8.02 -1.26 -2.20
N HIS A 241 -8.90 -1.10 -3.18
CA HIS A 241 -8.76 -1.76 -4.48
C HIS A 241 -9.32 -0.89 -5.60
N LEU A 242 -8.89 -1.17 -6.84
CA LEU A 242 -9.57 -0.63 -8.02
C LEU A 242 -10.68 -1.59 -8.43
N ARG A 243 -11.89 -1.06 -8.60
CA ARG A 243 -13.01 -1.86 -9.08
C ARG A 243 -12.82 -2.21 -10.54
N SER A 244 -13.02 -3.49 -10.87
CA SER A 244 -13.28 -3.88 -12.24
C SER A 244 -14.71 -3.46 -12.62
N SER A 245 -14.86 -2.63 -13.66
CA SER A 245 -16.16 -2.28 -14.21
C SER A 245 -16.23 -2.56 -15.71
N VAL A 246 -17.42 -2.93 -16.18
CA VAL A 246 -17.73 -3.22 -17.59
C VAL A 246 -17.51 -2.02 -18.53
N ASN A 247 -17.38 -0.82 -17.97
CA ASN A 247 -17.17 0.44 -18.69
C ASN A 247 -15.72 0.94 -18.59
N ASN A 248 -14.77 0.11 -18.12
CA ASN A 248 -13.36 0.46 -17.90
C ASN A 248 -13.11 1.61 -16.90
N ALA A 249 -14.10 2.01 -16.11
CA ALA A 249 -13.90 2.93 -15.00
C ALA A 249 -13.31 2.15 -13.81
N GLN A 250 -11.98 2.15 -13.72
CA GLN A 250 -11.21 1.53 -12.65
C GLN A 250 -11.06 2.53 -11.50
N ASN A 251 -12.18 2.73 -10.81
CA ASN A 251 -12.27 3.70 -9.72
C ASN A 251 -11.93 3.04 -8.39
N LEU A 252 -11.40 3.86 -7.48
CA LEU A 252 -10.99 3.42 -6.17
C LEU A 252 -12.20 3.06 -5.30
N SER A 253 -12.11 1.96 -4.56
CA SER A 253 -13.11 1.56 -3.57
C SER A 253 -12.45 0.85 -2.41
N TYR A 254 -13.12 0.81 -1.27
CA TYR A 254 -12.64 0.05 -0.13
C TYR A 254 -13.74 -0.75 0.52
N LEU A 255 -13.34 -1.82 1.18
CA LEU A 255 -14.15 -2.60 2.09
C LEU A 255 -13.37 -2.87 3.37
N THR A 256 -14.08 -3.29 4.41
CA THR A 256 -13.52 -3.53 5.74
C THR A 256 -13.78 -4.96 6.18
N PHE A 257 -12.90 -5.50 7.01
CA PHE A 257 -13.06 -6.79 7.67
C PHE A 257 -12.93 -6.60 9.18
N ASP A 258 -13.93 -7.07 9.92
CA ASP A 258 -14.05 -6.91 11.37
C ASP A 258 -13.48 -8.10 12.17
N GLY A 259 -12.92 -9.09 11.50
CA GLY A 259 -12.45 -10.35 12.10
C GLY A 259 -13.36 -11.53 11.77
N GLU A 260 -14.62 -11.28 11.40
CA GLU A 260 -15.61 -12.31 11.08
C GLU A 260 -16.16 -12.16 9.66
N SER A 261 -16.44 -10.93 9.22
CA SER A 261 -17.13 -10.65 7.98
C SER A 261 -16.58 -9.43 7.24
N TRP A 262 -16.68 -9.47 5.91
CA TRP A 262 -16.38 -8.34 5.05
C TRP A 262 -17.61 -7.43 4.90
N SER A 263 -17.39 -6.12 4.98
CA SER A 263 -18.40 -5.12 4.64
C SER A 263 -18.72 -5.13 3.14
N GLY A 264 -19.81 -4.45 2.77
CA GLY A 264 -20.05 -4.08 1.39
C GLY A 264 -18.97 -3.14 0.85
N ASP A 265 -18.76 -3.18 -0.47
CA ASP A 265 -17.82 -2.33 -1.18
C ASP A 265 -18.28 -0.86 -1.16
N THR A 266 -17.39 0.04 -0.73
CA THR A 266 -17.65 1.47 -0.60
C THR A 266 -16.90 2.25 -1.68
N PRO A 267 -17.61 2.80 -2.69
CA PRO A 267 -16.98 3.57 -3.76
C PRO A 267 -16.40 4.89 -3.26
N LEU A 268 -15.22 5.24 -3.76
CA LEU A 268 -14.62 6.56 -3.60
C LEU A 268 -14.89 7.35 -4.87
N THR A 269 -16.10 7.92 -4.97
CA THR A 269 -16.66 8.49 -6.21
C THR A 269 -15.87 9.68 -6.76
N GLU A 270 -15.14 10.38 -5.90
CA GLU A 270 -14.28 11.52 -6.27
C GLU A 270 -12.86 11.08 -6.71
N SER A 271 -12.56 9.77 -6.68
CA SER A 271 -11.25 9.27 -7.12
C SER A 271 -11.11 9.35 -8.65
N PRO A 272 -9.94 9.77 -9.17
CA PRO A 272 -9.67 9.69 -10.58
C PRO A 272 -9.58 8.23 -11.03
N MET A 273 -9.81 7.99 -12.32
CA MET A 273 -9.53 6.68 -12.91
C MET A 273 -8.04 6.35 -12.80
N SER A 274 -7.75 5.10 -12.48
CA SER A 274 -6.39 4.57 -12.34
C SER A 274 -6.24 3.25 -13.07
N LEU A 275 -5.03 2.94 -13.55
CA LEU A 275 -4.65 1.61 -14.02
C LEU A 275 -3.54 0.99 -13.15
N GLN A 276 -3.25 1.58 -12.00
CA GLN A 276 -2.15 1.18 -11.13
C GLN A 276 -2.68 0.90 -9.73
N SER A 277 -2.13 -0.11 -9.06
CA SER A 277 -2.53 -0.47 -7.71
C SER A 277 -2.50 0.76 -6.78
N PRO A 278 -3.51 0.93 -5.92
CA PRO A 278 -3.57 2.06 -5.01
C PRO A 278 -2.65 1.82 -3.81
N ALA A 279 -2.50 2.83 -2.95
CA ALA A 279 -1.79 2.69 -1.68
C ALA A 279 -2.57 3.35 -0.53
N ILE A 280 -2.43 2.81 0.68
CA ILE A 280 -3.14 3.31 1.86
C ILE A 280 -2.22 3.36 3.07
N ALA A 281 -2.30 4.44 3.86
CA ALA A 281 -1.55 4.60 5.10
C ALA A 281 -2.50 4.95 6.27
N PRO A 282 -2.43 4.21 7.40
CA PRO A 282 -3.11 4.59 8.62
C PRO A 282 -2.28 5.64 9.37
N VAL A 283 -2.97 6.66 9.86
CA VAL A 283 -2.39 7.71 10.69
C VAL A 283 -3.12 7.69 12.03
N LEU A 284 -2.44 7.22 13.07
CA LEU A 284 -3.04 6.99 14.39
C LEU A 284 -2.94 8.21 15.33
N ALA A 285 -2.47 9.34 14.82
CA ALA A 285 -2.27 10.58 15.56
C ALA A 285 -2.93 11.76 14.86
N ASN A 286 -3.06 12.89 15.56
CA ASN A 286 -3.40 14.14 14.90
C ASN A 286 -2.30 14.53 13.92
N PHE A 287 -2.66 14.73 12.65
CA PHE A 287 -1.74 14.98 11.56
C PHE A 287 -2.41 15.88 10.51
N ALA A 288 -1.67 16.85 9.96
CA ALA A 288 -2.21 17.80 8.97
C ALA A 288 -3.48 18.56 9.44
N ASN A 289 -3.58 18.89 10.73
CA ASN A 289 -4.78 19.45 11.36
C ASN A 289 -6.04 18.57 11.21
N ARG A 290 -5.84 17.27 10.97
CA ARG A 290 -6.88 16.23 10.92
C ARG A 290 -6.66 15.26 12.08
N GLY A 291 -7.74 14.63 12.53
CA GLY A 291 -7.67 13.57 13.53
C GLY A 291 -7.00 12.30 12.97
N PRO A 292 -6.92 11.23 13.78
CA PRO A 292 -6.55 9.92 13.29
C PRO A 292 -7.48 9.47 12.14
N GLY A 293 -6.90 8.82 11.14
CA GLY A 293 -7.66 8.29 10.01
C GLY A 293 -6.79 7.64 8.95
N LEU A 294 -7.33 7.55 7.75
CA LEU A 294 -6.71 6.88 6.61
C LEU A 294 -6.37 7.89 5.52
N TYR A 295 -5.18 7.74 4.94
CA TYR A 295 -4.77 8.45 3.74
C TYR A 295 -4.74 7.48 2.57
N PHE A 296 -5.47 7.83 1.52
CA PHE A 296 -5.63 7.05 0.31
C PHE A 296 -4.81 7.69 -0.79
N PHE A 297 -4.09 6.89 -1.57
CA PHE A 297 -3.27 7.32 -2.68
C PHE A 297 -3.69 6.59 -3.96
N VAL A 298 -3.73 7.33 -5.06
CA VAL A 298 -4.15 6.83 -6.37
C VAL A 298 -3.36 7.52 -7.48
N THR A 299 -2.91 6.73 -8.46
CA THR A 299 -2.24 7.28 -9.65
C THR A 299 -3.24 7.42 -10.79
N THR A 300 -3.28 8.58 -11.42
CA THR A 300 -4.11 8.80 -12.62
C THR A 300 -3.60 8.04 -13.84
N THR A 301 -4.43 7.94 -14.88
CA THR A 301 -4.04 7.42 -16.21
C THR A 301 -2.96 8.25 -16.92
N VAL A 302 -2.66 9.45 -16.41
CA VAL A 302 -1.59 10.34 -16.89
C VAL A 302 -0.48 10.47 -15.86
N PHE A 303 -0.24 9.41 -15.07
CA PHE A 303 0.91 9.20 -14.18
C PHE A 303 1.02 10.10 -12.94
N ASN A 304 0.14 11.09 -12.75
CA ASN A 304 0.11 11.92 -11.54
C ASN A 304 -0.41 11.15 -10.33
N VAL A 305 0.18 11.37 -9.16
CA VAL A 305 -0.28 10.80 -7.88
C VAL A 305 -1.15 11.81 -7.14
N PHE A 306 -2.31 11.37 -6.69
CA PHE A 306 -3.20 12.13 -5.82
C PHE A 306 -3.44 11.39 -4.51
N TYR A 307 -3.80 12.15 -3.49
CA TYR A 307 -4.14 11.62 -2.18
C TYR A 307 -5.28 12.39 -1.53
N PHE A 308 -5.95 11.74 -0.59
CA PHE A 308 -6.97 12.37 0.24
C PHE A 308 -7.08 11.66 1.59
N TYR A 309 -7.62 12.36 2.57
CA TYR A 309 -7.87 11.83 3.91
C TYR A 309 -9.33 11.42 4.07
N ARG A 310 -9.57 10.35 4.82
CA ARG A 310 -10.89 10.01 5.33
C ARG A 310 -10.78 9.66 6.81
N ALA A 311 -11.59 10.34 7.63
CA ALA A 311 -11.91 9.85 8.96
C ALA A 311 -12.77 8.60 8.80
N PRO A 312 -12.42 7.48 9.45
CA PRO A 312 -13.27 6.30 9.47
C PRO A 312 -14.63 6.63 10.07
N SER A 313 -15.68 6.07 9.45
CA SER A 313 -17.08 6.20 9.85
C SER A 313 -17.43 5.30 11.02
#